data_AF-A0A4V1E1H8-F1
#
_entry.id   AF-A0A4V1E1H8-F1
#
_cell.length_a   1.000
_cell.length_b   1.000
_cell.length_c   1.000
_cell.angle_alpha   90.00
_cell.angle_beta   90.00
_cell.angle_gamma   90.00
#
_symmetry.space_group_name_H-M   'P 1'
#
loop_
_entity.id
_entity.type
_entity.pdbx_description
1 polymer ?
#
loop_
_entity_poly.entity_id
_entity_poly.type
_entity_poly.pdbx_seq_one_letter_code
_entity_poly.pdbx_strand_id
1 'polypeptide(L)'
;MKTIYGVISDPHYHSWSAFSTISVSGLNSRLKIQLDATIEAAKAIKASGAKYMFVAGDTFHTRGSITPSVLHFVTEAYKTVINEIGLEVWMLAGNHDLETNDSVFSANAAASLQSIGVNIVCGPAQSVKIDDVTVHFISWRNSHAELLADMKSLREKAGSGIHDIVIHTGINKAIPTMPDVGIEANDLKELGFRLVLSGHYHNHKEIIPGVVSVGALTHQNWGDVGTLAGFMLVREDGSFTQHETSAPKFVSLEGDVTEDDIRGNYVRYRAVIE
;
A
#
# COMPACT_ATOMS: atom_id res chain seq x y z
N MET A 1 -7.17 -1.99 23.21
CA MET A 1 -5.81 -1.44 23.06
C MET A 1 -5.83 -0.36 22.00
N LYS A 2 -4.95 0.64 22.11
CA LYS A 2 -4.91 1.81 21.24
C LYS A 2 -4.30 1.46 19.87
N THR A 3 -4.93 1.94 18.79
CA THR A 3 -4.33 1.94 17.46
C THR A 3 -3.36 3.11 17.35
N ILE A 4 -2.13 2.86 16.89
CA ILE A 4 -1.07 3.86 16.84
C ILE A 4 -0.86 4.44 15.43
N TYR A 5 -1.09 3.64 14.39
CA TYR A 5 -1.07 4.07 12.99
C TYR A 5 -1.90 3.14 12.11
N GLY A 6 -2.29 3.63 10.94
CA GLY A 6 -2.86 2.83 9.87
C GLY A 6 -1.93 2.71 8.67
N VAL A 7 -2.05 1.64 7.90
CA VAL A 7 -1.22 1.39 6.71
C VAL A 7 -2.10 1.03 5.53
N ILE A 8 -1.86 1.70 4.39
CA ILE A 8 -2.31 1.28 3.07
C ILE A 8 -1.09 0.95 2.22
N SER A 9 -1.27 0.17 1.15
CA SER A 9 -0.22 -0.08 0.18
C SER A 9 -0.78 -0.24 -1.22
N ASP A 10 0.08 -0.08 -2.22
CA ASP A 10 -0.17 -0.37 -3.62
C ASP A 10 -1.54 0.19 -4.10
N PRO A 11 -1.86 1.48 -3.85
CA PRO A 11 -3.09 2.07 -4.37
C PRO A 11 -3.05 2.18 -5.90
N HIS A 12 -1.85 2.31 -6.50
CA HIS A 12 -1.62 2.44 -7.95
C HIS A 12 -2.65 3.35 -8.63
N TYR A 13 -2.76 4.60 -8.18
CA TYR A 13 -3.73 5.54 -8.73
C TYR A 13 -3.55 5.66 -10.25
N HIS A 14 -4.63 5.36 -10.98
CA HIS A 14 -4.59 5.31 -12.44
C HIS A 14 -5.97 5.49 -13.06
N SER A 15 -6.00 6.13 -14.22
CA SER A 15 -7.19 6.24 -15.06
C SER A 15 -7.33 4.99 -15.95
N TRP A 16 -7.60 3.84 -15.34
CA TRP A 16 -7.83 2.59 -16.07
C TRP A 16 -8.91 2.77 -17.14
N SER A 17 -8.68 2.29 -18.36
CA SER A 17 -9.67 2.35 -19.44
C SER A 17 -10.75 1.27 -19.28
N ALA A 18 -10.35 0.06 -18.89
CA ALA A 18 -11.25 -1.07 -18.70
C ALA A 18 -12.32 -0.78 -17.63
N PHE A 19 -13.59 -1.02 -17.99
CA PHE A 19 -14.77 -0.84 -17.13
C PHE A 19 -14.94 0.58 -16.59
N SER A 20 -14.31 1.57 -17.22
CA SER A 20 -14.36 2.95 -16.76
C SER A 20 -15.36 3.79 -17.56
N THR A 21 -15.83 4.83 -16.91
CA THR A 21 -16.48 5.97 -17.54
C THR A 21 -15.75 7.24 -17.11
N ILE A 22 -15.91 8.33 -17.86
CA ILE A 22 -15.33 9.63 -17.54
C ILE A 22 -16.47 10.59 -17.26
N SER A 23 -16.45 11.19 -16.07
CA SER A 23 -17.42 12.21 -15.68
C SER A 23 -17.19 13.54 -16.42
N VAL A 24 -18.15 14.46 -16.31
CA VAL A 24 -18.05 15.80 -16.92
C VAL A 24 -16.83 16.59 -16.43
N SER A 25 -16.37 16.34 -15.19
CA SER A 25 -15.16 16.97 -14.63
C SER A 25 -13.85 16.31 -15.09
N GLY A 26 -13.92 15.28 -15.94
CA GLY A 26 -12.75 14.52 -16.39
C GLY A 26 -12.28 13.44 -15.40
N LEU A 27 -12.98 13.23 -14.28
CA LEU A 27 -12.66 12.16 -13.34
C LEU A 27 -13.07 10.80 -13.91
N ASN A 28 -12.08 9.93 -14.09
CA ASN A 28 -12.26 8.53 -14.45
C ASN A 28 -12.86 7.73 -13.27
N SER A 29 -13.88 6.91 -13.54
CA SER A 29 -14.61 6.19 -12.49
C SER A 29 -13.76 5.14 -11.75
N ARG A 30 -12.75 4.55 -12.40
CA ARG A 30 -11.81 3.62 -11.76
C ARG A 30 -10.85 4.36 -10.83
N LEU A 31 -10.35 5.52 -11.25
CA LEU A 31 -9.60 6.40 -10.37
C LEU A 31 -10.46 6.84 -9.18
N LYS A 32 -11.72 7.23 -9.42
CA LYS A 32 -12.64 7.62 -8.34
C LYS A 32 -12.77 6.52 -7.28
N ILE A 33 -12.95 5.26 -7.68
CA ILE A 33 -13.01 4.13 -6.74
C ILE A 33 -11.75 4.05 -5.87
N GLN A 34 -10.57 4.20 -6.47
CA GLN A 34 -9.30 4.19 -5.72
C GLN A 34 -9.24 5.34 -4.72
N LEU A 35 -9.64 6.55 -5.12
CA LEU A 35 -9.66 7.73 -4.25
C LEU A 35 -10.69 7.59 -3.12
N ASP A 36 -11.88 7.08 -3.42
CA ASP A 36 -12.92 6.83 -2.41
C ASP A 36 -12.43 5.80 -1.37
N ALA A 37 -11.75 4.73 -1.80
CA ALA A 37 -11.15 3.73 -0.92
C ALA A 37 -10.06 4.34 -0.01
N THR A 38 -9.27 5.29 -0.51
CA THR A 38 -8.30 6.04 0.30
C THR A 38 -8.98 6.88 1.36
N ILE A 39 -10.06 7.58 1.00
CA ILE A 39 -10.84 8.39 1.95
C ILE A 39 -11.54 7.50 2.98
N GLU A 40 -12.06 6.34 2.58
CA GLU A 40 -12.63 5.32 3.46
C GLU A 40 -11.60 4.84 4.50
N ALA A 41 -10.43 4.40 4.03
CA ALA A 41 -9.34 3.98 4.90
C ALA A 41 -8.90 5.10 5.85
N ALA A 42 -8.69 6.31 5.34
CA ALA A 42 -8.31 7.48 6.14
C ALA A 42 -9.34 7.78 7.25
N LYS A 43 -10.64 7.73 6.95
CA LYS A 43 -11.70 7.91 7.95
C LYS A 43 -11.67 6.83 9.03
N ALA A 44 -11.50 5.56 8.63
CA ALA A 44 -11.41 4.45 9.57
C ALA A 44 -10.16 4.54 10.47
N ILE A 45 -9.00 4.89 9.89
CA ILE A 45 -7.75 5.14 10.62
C ILE A 45 -7.97 6.24 11.65
N LYS A 46 -8.55 7.39 11.25
CA LYS A 46 -8.84 8.49 12.17
C LYS A 46 -9.81 8.09 13.27
N ALA A 47 -10.88 7.36 12.93
CA ALA A 47 -11.88 6.88 13.88
C ALA A 47 -11.31 5.90 14.91
N SER A 48 -10.24 5.16 14.56
CA SER A 48 -9.52 4.29 15.50
C SER A 48 -8.69 5.04 16.55
N GLY A 49 -8.55 6.37 16.40
CA GLY A 49 -7.73 7.22 17.26
C GLY A 49 -6.28 7.38 16.79
N ALA A 50 -5.90 6.76 15.67
CA ALA A 50 -4.58 6.93 15.08
C ALA A 50 -4.40 8.34 14.50
N LYS A 51 -3.17 8.87 14.63
CA LYS A 51 -2.76 10.15 14.02
C LYS A 51 -2.13 9.95 12.64
N TYR A 52 -1.54 8.78 12.39
CA TYR A 52 -0.67 8.52 11.27
C TYR A 52 -1.32 7.56 10.26
N MET A 53 -1.16 7.90 8.99
CA MET A 53 -1.45 7.02 7.85
C MET A 53 -0.18 6.80 7.05
N PHE A 54 0.23 5.56 6.89
CA PHE A 54 1.39 5.17 6.12
C PHE A 54 0.97 4.59 4.77
N VAL A 55 1.67 4.96 3.71
CA VAL A 55 1.51 4.42 2.36
C VAL A 55 2.78 3.66 2.02
N ALA A 56 2.72 2.33 1.96
CA ALA A 56 3.87 1.45 1.80
C ALA A 56 4.32 1.29 0.33
N GLY A 57 4.26 2.35 -0.46
CA GLY A 57 4.76 2.39 -1.84
C GLY A 57 3.71 2.17 -2.92
N ASP A 58 4.17 2.30 -4.16
CA ASP A 58 3.41 2.22 -5.41
C ASP A 58 2.13 3.07 -5.38
N THR A 59 2.35 4.35 -5.06
CA THR A 59 1.28 5.34 -5.02
C THR A 59 0.64 5.50 -6.41
N PHE A 60 1.46 5.59 -7.46
CA PHE A 60 1.02 5.70 -8.84
C PHE A 60 1.29 4.42 -9.62
N HIS A 61 0.44 4.15 -10.62
CA HIS A 61 0.53 2.91 -11.37
C HIS A 61 1.66 2.88 -12.41
N THR A 62 1.87 3.97 -13.13
CA THR A 62 2.74 3.95 -14.30
C THR A 62 4.12 4.47 -13.95
N ARG A 63 5.12 3.60 -14.09
CA ARG A 63 6.51 3.96 -13.86
C ARG A 63 6.96 5.06 -14.81
N GLY A 64 7.51 6.13 -14.24
CA GLY A 64 8.09 7.26 -14.95
C GLY A 64 7.13 8.14 -15.75
N SER A 65 5.82 8.02 -15.53
CA SER A 65 4.86 8.96 -16.11
C SER A 65 3.60 9.06 -15.28
N ILE A 66 3.03 10.27 -15.23
CA ILE A 66 1.77 10.54 -14.53
C ILE A 66 0.90 11.46 -15.37
N THR A 67 -0.35 11.07 -15.57
CA THR A 67 -1.33 11.92 -16.26
C THR A 67 -1.73 13.09 -15.36
N PRO A 68 -1.81 14.34 -15.87
CA PRO A 68 -2.16 15.50 -15.04
C PRO A 68 -3.48 15.37 -14.28
N SER A 69 -4.50 14.73 -14.87
CA SER A 69 -5.78 14.49 -14.21
C SER A 69 -5.65 13.54 -13.02
N VAL A 70 -4.84 12.48 -13.13
CA VAL A 70 -4.56 11.56 -12.02
C VAL A 70 -3.86 12.32 -10.89
N LEU A 71 -2.81 13.07 -11.20
CA LEU A 71 -2.09 13.86 -10.21
C LEU A 71 -3.02 14.85 -9.50
N HIS A 72 -3.84 15.57 -10.26
CA HIS A 72 -4.78 16.55 -9.72
C HIS A 72 -5.73 15.91 -8.69
N PHE A 73 -6.47 14.87 -9.07
CA PHE A 73 -7.46 14.27 -8.18
C PHE A 73 -6.83 13.54 -6.98
N VAL A 74 -5.65 12.94 -7.14
CA VAL A 74 -4.89 12.37 -6.01
C VAL A 74 -4.45 13.47 -5.04
N THR A 75 -3.99 14.60 -5.56
CA THR A 75 -3.62 15.77 -4.74
C THR A 75 -4.82 16.25 -3.92
N GLU A 76 -6.00 16.38 -4.52
CA GLU A 76 -7.21 16.80 -3.80
C GLU A 76 -7.67 15.77 -2.76
N ALA A 77 -7.56 14.47 -3.05
CA ALA A 77 -7.87 13.44 -2.07
C ALA A 77 -6.93 13.51 -0.86
N TYR A 78 -5.62 13.65 -1.06
CA TYR A 78 -4.69 13.77 0.07
C TYR A 78 -4.80 15.11 0.82
N LYS A 79 -5.17 16.21 0.16
CA LYS A 79 -5.57 17.44 0.87
C LYS A 79 -6.74 17.20 1.81
N THR A 80 -7.73 16.42 1.38
CA THR A 80 -8.86 16.01 2.24
C THR A 80 -8.37 15.20 3.43
N VAL A 81 -7.50 14.21 3.20
CA VAL A 81 -6.91 13.38 4.28
C VAL A 81 -6.17 14.23 5.31
N ILE A 82 -5.37 15.19 4.86
CA ILE A 82 -4.52 16.00 5.75
C ILE A 82 -5.33 17.11 6.42
N ASN A 83 -6.06 17.92 5.66
CA ASN A 83 -6.65 19.17 6.16
C ASN A 83 -8.03 18.97 6.77
N GLU A 84 -8.81 18.00 6.30
CA GLU A 84 -10.18 17.78 6.75
C GLU A 84 -10.28 16.59 7.72
N ILE A 85 -9.68 15.45 7.38
CA ILE A 85 -9.65 14.26 8.25
C ILE A 85 -8.62 14.44 9.38
N GLY A 86 -7.54 15.19 9.12
CA GLY A 86 -6.54 15.51 10.14
C GLY A 86 -5.62 14.33 10.46
N LEU A 87 -5.13 13.64 9.42
CA LEU A 87 -4.09 12.62 9.50
C LEU A 87 -2.75 13.15 9.01
N GLU A 88 -1.67 12.68 9.65
CA GLU A 88 -0.32 12.88 9.16
C GLU A 88 0.06 11.72 8.23
N VAL A 89 0.33 12.04 6.96
CA VAL A 89 0.61 11.04 5.93
C VAL A 89 2.10 10.89 5.72
N TRP A 90 2.58 9.65 5.78
CA TRP A 90 3.93 9.27 5.37
C TRP A 90 3.84 8.32 4.18
N MET A 91 4.51 8.65 3.09
CA MET A 91 4.37 7.95 1.83
C MET A 91 5.74 7.51 1.33
N LEU A 92 5.93 6.20 1.33
CA LEU A 92 7.11 5.53 0.82
C LEU A 92 7.10 5.55 -0.72
N ALA A 93 8.25 5.74 -1.36
CA ALA A 93 8.38 5.48 -2.78
C ALA A 93 8.49 3.97 -3.04
N GLY A 94 7.60 3.43 -3.86
CA GLY A 94 7.72 2.09 -4.45
C GLY A 94 8.43 2.14 -5.81
N ASN A 95 8.53 0.99 -6.49
CA ASN A 95 9.22 0.91 -7.78
C ASN A 95 8.41 1.54 -8.93
N HIS A 96 7.07 1.57 -8.83
CA HIS A 96 6.21 2.21 -9.83
C HIS A 96 6.20 3.73 -9.71
N ASP A 97 6.59 4.28 -8.56
CA ASP A 97 6.65 5.72 -8.36
C ASP A 97 7.88 6.37 -9.02
N LEU A 98 8.87 5.56 -9.44
CA LEU A 98 10.22 6.02 -9.80
C LEU A 98 10.54 5.91 -11.30
N GLU A 99 11.09 6.96 -11.91
CA GLU A 99 11.71 6.85 -13.25
C GLU A 99 12.98 5.97 -13.23
N THR A 100 13.78 6.08 -12.16
CA THR A 100 15.06 5.39 -11.96
C THR A 100 14.88 4.00 -11.35
N ASN A 101 15.91 3.14 -11.42
CA ASN A 101 15.86 1.81 -10.81
C ASN A 101 15.85 1.85 -9.29
N ASP A 102 16.54 2.82 -8.69
CA ASP A 102 16.56 3.04 -7.25
C ASP A 102 15.88 4.35 -6.87
N SER A 103 15.60 4.49 -5.58
CA SER A 103 14.96 5.67 -4.99
C SER A 103 15.79 6.94 -5.18
N VAL A 104 15.34 7.80 -6.09
CA VAL A 104 15.85 9.17 -6.29
C VAL A 104 14.68 10.13 -6.16
N PHE A 105 14.76 11.06 -5.20
CA PHE A 105 13.63 11.92 -4.84
C PHE A 105 13.06 12.73 -6.02
N SER A 106 13.94 13.30 -6.86
CA SER A 106 13.50 14.08 -8.04
C SER A 106 12.88 13.22 -9.15
N ALA A 107 13.08 11.91 -9.11
CA ALA A 107 12.54 10.94 -10.06
C ALA A 107 11.28 10.23 -9.52
N ASN A 108 10.78 10.64 -8.35
CA ASN A 108 9.60 10.08 -7.69
C ASN A 108 8.36 10.93 -8.01
N ALA A 109 7.36 10.34 -8.67
CA ALA A 109 6.09 11.01 -8.98
C ALA A 109 5.36 11.52 -7.72
N ALA A 110 5.42 10.77 -6.62
CA ALA A 110 4.81 11.14 -5.34
C ALA A 110 5.48 12.34 -4.66
N ALA A 111 6.71 12.71 -5.04
CA ALA A 111 7.40 13.89 -4.50
C ALA A 111 6.57 15.18 -4.64
N SER A 112 5.75 15.28 -5.68
CA SER A 112 4.83 16.40 -5.92
C SER A 112 3.84 16.63 -4.77
N LEU A 113 3.43 15.58 -4.07
CA LEU A 113 2.48 15.63 -2.95
C LEU A 113 3.11 16.22 -1.68
N GLN A 114 4.43 16.41 -1.62
CA GLN A 114 5.07 17.12 -0.52
C GLN A 114 4.53 18.56 -0.38
N SER A 115 4.16 19.19 -1.51
CA SER A 115 3.63 20.56 -1.53
C SER A 115 2.33 20.75 -0.75
N ILE A 116 1.59 19.66 -0.47
CA ILE A 116 0.36 19.66 0.31
C ILE A 116 0.53 19.06 1.72
N GLY A 117 1.77 18.78 2.14
CA GLY A 117 2.09 18.31 3.49
C GLY A 117 2.24 16.79 3.65
N VAL A 118 2.34 16.01 2.56
CA VAL A 118 2.71 14.59 2.66
C VAL A 118 4.19 14.46 2.98
N ASN A 119 4.55 13.63 3.97
CA ASN A 119 5.93 13.27 4.26
C ASN A 119 6.40 12.19 3.27
N ILE A 120 7.16 12.61 2.25
CA ILE A 120 7.66 11.69 1.21
C ILE A 120 8.96 11.05 1.66
N VAL A 121 8.97 9.71 1.74
CA VAL A 121 10.16 8.91 2.00
C VAL A 121 10.69 8.36 0.69
N CYS A 122 11.76 8.97 0.18
CA CYS A 122 12.45 8.51 -1.03
C CYS A 122 13.94 8.81 -0.92
N GLY A 123 14.76 7.77 -0.86
CA GLY A 123 16.21 7.85 -0.71
C GLY A 123 16.66 7.43 0.69
N PRO A 124 17.29 8.31 1.49
CA PRO A 124 17.72 7.97 2.85
C PRO A 124 16.57 7.47 3.73
N ALA A 125 16.87 6.51 4.62
CA ALA A 125 15.91 6.03 5.59
C ALA A 125 15.39 7.17 6.48
N GLN A 126 14.09 7.14 6.79
CA GLN A 126 13.45 8.09 7.68
C GLN A 126 12.72 7.35 8.81
N SER A 127 12.34 8.06 9.86
CA SER A 127 11.67 7.44 11.01
C SER A 127 10.76 8.43 11.72
N VAL A 128 9.69 7.90 12.31
CA VAL A 128 8.77 8.65 13.16
C VAL A 128 8.59 7.90 14.47
N LYS A 129 8.65 8.63 15.59
CA LYS A 129 8.36 8.08 16.91
C LYS A 129 6.89 8.32 17.26
N ILE A 130 6.18 7.25 17.62
CA ILE A 130 4.78 7.24 18.01
C ILE A 130 4.69 6.54 19.37
N ASP A 131 4.50 7.33 20.42
CA ASP A 131 4.56 6.85 21.81
C ASP A 131 5.90 6.08 22.05
N ASP A 132 5.85 4.81 22.43
CA ASP A 132 7.01 3.96 22.69
C ASP A 132 7.55 3.21 21.46
N VAL A 133 6.89 3.37 20.30
CA VAL A 133 7.25 2.69 19.05
C VAL A 133 7.95 3.66 18.11
N THR A 134 9.08 3.24 17.55
CA THR A 134 9.71 3.95 16.43
C THR A 134 9.41 3.20 15.14
N VAL A 135 8.74 3.87 14.20
CA VAL A 135 8.47 3.31 12.87
C VAL A 135 9.50 3.85 11.90
N HIS A 136 10.21 2.93 11.27
CA HIS A 136 11.23 3.21 10.27
C HIS A 136 10.67 3.06 8.86
N PHE A 137 11.30 3.74 7.90
CA PHE A 137 10.94 3.67 6.50
C PHE A 137 12.21 3.56 5.66
N ILE A 138 12.25 2.59 4.76
CA ILE A 138 13.29 2.49 3.72
C ILE A 138 12.57 2.33 2.38
N SER A 139 12.75 3.31 1.50
CA SER A 139 12.11 3.31 0.19
C SER A 139 12.72 2.26 -0.74
N TRP A 140 12.08 2.03 -1.88
CA TRP A 140 12.48 1.01 -2.85
C TRP A 140 13.99 0.94 -3.12
N ARG A 141 14.51 -0.28 -3.08
CA ARG A 141 15.84 -0.68 -3.57
C ARG A 141 15.65 -1.74 -4.65
N ASN A 142 16.33 -1.60 -5.76
CA ASN A 142 16.33 -2.60 -6.82
C ASN A 142 17.04 -3.90 -6.39
N SER A 143 17.96 -3.81 -5.43
CA SER A 143 18.72 -4.93 -4.89
C SER A 143 18.21 -5.33 -3.50
N HIS A 144 17.76 -6.58 -3.34
CA HIS A 144 17.41 -7.14 -2.03
C HIS A 144 18.59 -7.15 -1.05
N ALA A 145 19.81 -7.40 -1.55
CA ALA A 145 21.00 -7.40 -0.72
C ALA A 145 21.29 -6.00 -0.15
N GLU A 146 21.11 -4.95 -0.95
CA GLU A 146 21.26 -3.56 -0.48
C GLU A 146 20.17 -3.18 0.52
N LEU A 147 18.92 -3.57 0.25
CA LEU A 147 17.82 -3.36 1.20
C LEU A 147 18.10 -4.01 2.56
N LEU A 148 18.48 -5.29 2.57
CA LEU A 148 18.82 -6.01 3.79
C LEU A 148 20.00 -5.38 4.53
N ALA A 149 21.03 -4.93 3.81
CA ALA A 149 22.16 -4.23 4.40
C ALA A 149 21.76 -2.89 5.04
N ASP A 150 20.90 -2.10 4.37
CA ASP A 150 20.38 -0.84 4.89
C ASP A 150 19.49 -1.08 6.13
N MET A 151 18.60 -2.08 6.09
CA MET A 151 17.75 -2.45 7.22
C MET A 151 18.57 -2.89 8.43
N LYS A 152 19.60 -3.72 8.21
CA LYS A 152 20.52 -4.15 9.26
C LYS A 152 21.27 -2.98 9.88
N SER A 153 21.86 -2.11 9.06
CA SER A 153 22.57 -0.93 9.54
C SER A 153 21.64 0.02 10.31
N LEU A 154 20.40 0.19 9.85
CA LEU A 154 19.40 1.00 10.53
C LEU A 154 19.04 0.40 11.88
N ARG A 155 18.78 -0.91 11.95
CA ARG A 155 18.44 -1.58 13.21
C ARG A 155 19.56 -1.44 14.24
N GLU A 156 20.80 -1.69 13.84
CA GLU A 156 21.98 -1.59 14.70
C GLU A 156 22.11 -0.18 15.30
N LYS A 157 21.86 0.86 14.50
CA LYS A 157 21.89 2.27 14.96
C LYS A 157 20.69 2.65 15.83
N ALA A 158 19.53 2.05 15.60
CA ALA A 158 18.30 2.39 16.31
C ALA A 158 18.34 1.99 17.80
N GLY A 159 19.21 1.04 18.17
CA GLY A 159 19.44 0.66 19.57
C GLY A 159 18.28 -0.12 20.20
N SER A 160 18.12 0.04 21.51
CA SER A 160 17.04 -0.58 22.30
C SER A 160 15.71 0.14 22.10
N GLY A 161 14.62 -0.61 22.07
CA GLY A 161 13.27 -0.06 21.95
C GLY A 161 12.38 -0.97 21.12
N ILE A 162 11.15 -0.51 20.86
CA ILE A 162 10.22 -1.17 19.96
C ILE A 162 10.33 -0.51 18.60
N HIS A 163 10.66 -1.30 17.59
CA HIS A 163 10.91 -0.81 16.23
C HIS A 163 10.06 -1.57 15.23
N ASP A 164 9.25 -0.85 14.47
CA ASP A 164 8.58 -1.37 13.28
C ASP A 164 9.27 -0.80 12.05
N ILE A 165 9.10 -1.42 10.89
CA ILE A 165 9.60 -0.89 9.62
C ILE A 165 8.59 -1.07 8.49
N VAL A 166 8.46 -0.04 7.67
CA VAL A 166 7.71 -0.06 6.41
C VAL A 166 8.71 -0.04 5.25
N ILE A 167 8.58 -1.02 4.36
CA ILE A 167 9.41 -1.20 3.17
C ILE A 167 8.53 -1.46 1.95
N HIS A 168 9.14 -1.54 0.77
CA HIS A 168 8.46 -1.92 -0.46
C HIS A 168 9.34 -2.94 -1.20
N THR A 169 8.99 -4.23 -1.08
CA THR A 169 9.72 -5.33 -1.72
C THR A 169 8.89 -6.61 -1.73
N GLY A 170 9.19 -7.53 -2.64
CA GLY A 170 8.57 -8.85 -2.66
C GLY A 170 9.06 -9.71 -1.50
N ILE A 171 8.15 -10.37 -0.80
CA ILE A 171 8.45 -11.37 0.22
C ILE A 171 8.04 -12.75 -0.31
N ASN A 172 8.93 -13.73 -0.22
CA ASN A 172 8.61 -15.08 -0.66
C ASN A 172 7.38 -15.63 0.07
N LYS A 173 6.56 -16.40 -0.65
CA LYS A 173 5.31 -17.01 -0.16
C LYS A 173 4.19 -16.03 0.20
N ALA A 174 4.33 -14.72 -0.06
CA ALA A 174 3.19 -13.79 0.02
C ALA A 174 2.10 -14.14 -1.02
N ILE A 175 2.52 -14.53 -2.22
CA ILE A 175 1.65 -15.05 -3.28
C ILE A 175 1.95 -16.55 -3.44
N PRO A 176 1.09 -17.48 -2.96
CA PRO A 176 1.40 -18.91 -2.91
C PRO A 176 1.75 -19.56 -4.25
N THR A 177 1.28 -18.99 -5.36
CA THR A 177 1.45 -19.54 -6.72
C THR A 177 2.64 -18.94 -7.48
N MET A 178 3.34 -17.96 -6.91
CA MET A 178 4.48 -17.30 -7.54
C MET A 178 5.79 -18.01 -7.19
N PRO A 179 6.77 -18.04 -8.12
CA PRO A 179 8.13 -18.46 -7.80
C PRO A 179 8.76 -17.56 -6.72
N ASP A 180 9.65 -18.15 -5.92
CA ASP A 180 10.40 -17.44 -4.88
C ASP A 180 11.48 -16.54 -5.51
N VAL A 181 11.11 -15.30 -5.78
CA VAL A 181 12.00 -14.24 -6.33
C VAL A 181 12.16 -13.05 -5.39
N GLY A 182 11.46 -13.05 -4.25
CA GLY A 182 11.51 -12.07 -3.18
C GLY A 182 12.54 -12.39 -2.10
N ILE A 183 12.41 -11.73 -0.95
CA ILE A 183 13.21 -11.95 0.25
C ILE A 183 12.57 -13.05 1.11
N GLU A 184 13.38 -13.91 1.74
CA GLU A 184 12.88 -14.87 2.73
C GLU A 184 12.38 -14.15 3.98
N ALA A 185 11.19 -14.52 4.46
CA ALA A 185 10.59 -13.87 5.62
C ALA A 185 11.46 -14.03 6.90
N ASN A 186 12.20 -15.13 7.03
CA ASN A 186 13.12 -15.34 8.15
C ASN A 186 14.28 -14.35 8.14
N ASP A 187 14.83 -14.01 6.98
CA ASP A 187 15.91 -13.01 6.86
C ASP A 187 15.42 -11.65 7.38
N LEU A 188 14.18 -11.28 7.08
CA LEU A 188 13.55 -10.06 7.59
C LEU A 188 13.29 -10.12 9.10
N LYS A 189 12.86 -11.29 9.60
CA LYS A 189 12.56 -11.49 11.03
C LYS A 189 13.80 -11.41 11.91
N GLU A 190 14.92 -11.98 11.44
CA GLU A 190 16.20 -11.99 12.16
C GLU A 190 16.79 -10.59 12.35
N LEU A 191 16.35 -9.59 11.57
CA LEU A 191 16.72 -8.19 11.77
C LEU A 191 16.11 -7.57 13.03
N GLY A 192 15.21 -8.25 13.74
CA GLY A 192 14.79 -7.83 15.08
C GLY A 192 13.88 -6.60 15.12
N PHE A 193 13.15 -6.33 14.04
CA PHE A 193 11.97 -5.47 14.07
C PHE A 193 10.79 -6.24 14.66
N ARG A 194 9.92 -5.54 15.40
CA ARG A 194 8.67 -6.12 15.90
C ARG A 194 7.72 -6.42 14.73
N LEU A 195 7.56 -5.45 13.83
CA LEU A 195 6.82 -5.60 12.57
C LEU A 195 7.67 -5.18 11.38
N VAL A 196 7.62 -5.98 10.32
CA VAL A 196 8.07 -5.65 8.96
C VAL A 196 6.84 -5.62 8.07
N LEU A 197 6.48 -4.44 7.58
CA LEU A 197 5.30 -4.19 6.75
C LEU A 197 5.78 -3.85 5.33
N SER A 198 5.52 -4.71 4.37
CA SER A 198 5.97 -4.54 2.98
C SER A 198 4.81 -4.31 2.02
N GLY A 199 4.91 -3.27 1.19
CA GLY A 199 4.14 -3.18 -0.06
C GLY A 199 4.73 -4.06 -1.17
N HIS A 200 4.31 -3.82 -2.42
CA HIS A 200 4.73 -4.45 -3.70
C HIS A 200 3.82 -5.59 -4.17
N TYR A 201 3.43 -6.49 -3.26
CA TYR A 201 2.51 -7.57 -3.59
C TYR A 201 1.10 -7.23 -3.13
N HIS A 202 0.13 -7.40 -4.03
CA HIS A 202 -1.26 -7.05 -3.77
C HIS A 202 -1.97 -8.00 -2.79
N ASN A 203 -1.38 -9.16 -2.50
CA ASN A 203 -1.91 -10.10 -1.54
C ASN A 203 -1.57 -9.66 -0.11
N HIS A 204 -2.60 -9.33 0.67
CA HIS A 204 -2.45 -9.24 2.12
C HIS A 204 -2.10 -10.63 2.69
N LYS A 205 -0.99 -10.72 3.43
CA LYS A 205 -0.60 -11.96 4.13
C LYS A 205 0.42 -11.68 5.21
N GLU A 206 0.17 -12.22 6.41
CA GLU A 206 1.24 -12.45 7.39
C GLU A 206 1.95 -13.75 7.02
N ILE A 207 3.20 -13.66 6.56
CA ILE A 207 3.95 -14.82 6.06
C ILE A 207 4.46 -15.65 7.24
N ILE A 208 4.98 -14.96 8.25
CA ILE A 208 5.34 -15.47 9.58
C ILE A 208 5.06 -14.35 10.60
N PRO A 209 4.96 -14.65 11.92
CA PRO A 209 4.62 -13.64 12.92
C PRO A 209 5.46 -12.36 12.83
N GLY A 210 4.81 -11.26 12.51
CA GLY A 210 5.39 -9.92 12.38
C GLY A 210 6.10 -9.61 11.05
N VAL A 211 6.00 -10.46 10.03
CA VAL A 211 6.44 -10.15 8.66
C VAL A 211 5.24 -10.24 7.73
N VAL A 212 4.83 -9.08 7.20
CA VAL A 212 3.53 -8.90 6.57
C VAL A 212 3.68 -8.26 5.19
N SER A 213 3.08 -8.89 4.19
CA SER A 213 2.71 -8.24 2.94
C SER A 213 1.40 -7.50 3.16
N VAL A 214 1.41 -6.17 3.05
CA VAL A 214 0.26 -5.31 3.40
C VAL A 214 -0.92 -5.58 2.47
N GLY A 215 -0.65 -5.83 1.19
CA GLY A 215 -1.67 -5.99 0.16
C GLY A 215 -2.14 -4.66 -0.42
N ALA A 216 -2.78 -4.72 -1.58
CA ALA A 216 -3.25 -3.53 -2.29
C ALA A 216 -4.49 -2.93 -1.61
N LEU A 217 -4.69 -1.63 -1.79
CA LEU A 217 -5.87 -0.93 -1.29
C LEU A 217 -7.18 -1.36 -1.99
N THR A 218 -7.09 -1.66 -3.29
CA THR A 218 -8.22 -2.06 -4.14
C THR A 218 -7.77 -3.12 -5.14
N HIS A 219 -8.67 -3.97 -5.64
CA HIS A 219 -8.35 -4.80 -6.80
C HIS A 219 -8.14 -3.91 -8.03
N GLN A 220 -7.02 -4.12 -8.72
CA GLN A 220 -6.64 -3.40 -9.92
C GLN A 220 -7.03 -4.19 -11.18
N ASN A 221 -6.79 -5.49 -11.18
CA ASN A 221 -7.00 -6.35 -12.35
C ASN A 221 -7.34 -7.81 -11.98
N TRP A 222 -7.43 -8.69 -12.98
CA TRP A 222 -7.77 -10.10 -12.81
C TRP A 222 -6.73 -10.93 -12.03
N GLY A 223 -5.51 -10.41 -11.85
CA GLY A 223 -4.49 -10.99 -10.98
C GLY A 223 -4.80 -10.89 -9.50
N ASP A 224 -5.72 -9.99 -9.11
CA ASP A 224 -6.13 -9.78 -7.72
C ASP A 224 -7.31 -10.67 -7.31
N VAL A 225 -7.77 -11.57 -8.18
CA VAL A 225 -8.89 -12.46 -7.84
C VAL A 225 -8.53 -13.30 -6.61
N GLY A 226 -9.41 -13.25 -5.60
CA GLY A 226 -9.24 -13.99 -4.34
C GLY A 226 -8.30 -13.34 -3.32
N THR A 227 -7.76 -12.15 -3.60
CA THR A 227 -6.98 -11.39 -2.63
C THR A 227 -7.88 -10.55 -1.72
N LEU A 228 -7.35 -10.16 -0.56
CA LEU A 228 -7.97 -9.20 0.34
C LEU A 228 -7.35 -7.84 0.06
N ALA A 229 -8.14 -6.88 -0.42
CA ALA A 229 -7.70 -5.52 -0.66
C ALA A 229 -8.25 -4.53 0.38
N GLY A 230 -7.38 -3.73 0.99
CA GLY A 230 -7.78 -2.68 1.91
C GLY A 230 -6.66 -2.10 2.75
N PHE A 231 -6.84 -2.04 4.07
CA PHE A 231 -5.94 -1.33 4.96
C PHE A 231 -5.74 -2.03 6.31
N MET A 232 -4.58 -1.79 6.92
CA MET A 232 -4.22 -2.28 8.24
C MET A 232 -4.44 -1.21 9.30
N LEU A 233 -4.89 -1.63 10.49
CA LEU A 233 -4.81 -0.85 11.72
C LEU A 233 -3.84 -1.56 12.67
N VAL A 234 -2.76 -0.88 13.06
CA VAL A 234 -1.72 -1.45 13.92
C VAL A 234 -1.81 -0.89 15.33
N ARG A 235 -1.73 -1.79 16.32
CA ARG A 235 -1.86 -1.50 17.74
C ARG A 235 -0.50 -1.39 18.41
N GLU A 236 -0.52 -0.77 19.59
CA GLU A 236 0.67 -0.53 20.41
C GLU A 236 1.43 -1.81 20.81
N ASP A 237 0.77 -2.96 20.89
CA ASP A 237 1.40 -4.26 21.21
C ASP A 237 2.00 -4.98 19.98
N GLY A 238 1.83 -4.41 18.77
CA GLY A 238 2.23 -5.00 17.51
C GLY A 238 1.19 -5.92 16.88
N SER A 239 0.05 -6.16 17.54
CA SER A 239 -1.08 -6.81 16.89
C SER A 239 -1.72 -5.86 15.87
N PHE A 240 -2.32 -6.43 14.82
CA PHE A 240 -2.97 -5.65 13.78
C PHE A 240 -4.28 -6.31 13.33
N THR A 241 -5.10 -5.53 12.64
CA THR A 241 -6.31 -6.01 11.96
C THR A 241 -6.30 -5.50 10.53
N GLN A 242 -6.64 -6.37 9.59
CA GLN A 242 -6.86 -6.02 8.19
C GLN A 242 -8.34 -5.75 7.95
N HIS A 243 -8.65 -4.66 7.24
CA HIS A 243 -10.00 -4.25 6.88
C HIS A 243 -10.11 -4.13 5.37
N GLU A 244 -11.12 -4.77 4.78
CA GLU A 244 -11.43 -4.61 3.37
C GLU A 244 -12.07 -3.25 3.10
N THR A 245 -11.82 -2.69 1.91
CA THR A 245 -12.54 -1.49 1.45
C THR A 245 -13.86 -1.88 0.79
N SER A 246 -14.73 -0.90 0.61
CA SER A 246 -15.99 -1.06 -0.16
C SER A 246 -15.80 -1.09 -1.68
N ALA A 247 -14.55 -1.07 -2.18
CA ALA A 247 -14.26 -1.03 -3.60
C ALA A 247 -14.70 -2.32 -4.33
N PRO A 248 -15.19 -2.22 -5.58
CA PRO A 248 -15.47 -3.36 -6.44
C PRO A 248 -14.31 -4.36 -6.52
N LYS A 249 -14.62 -5.65 -6.45
CA LYS A 249 -13.64 -6.73 -6.62
C LYS A 249 -13.65 -7.25 -8.05
N PHE A 250 -12.52 -7.81 -8.46
CA PHE A 250 -12.48 -8.70 -9.61
C PHE A 250 -12.77 -10.13 -9.17
N VAL A 251 -13.74 -10.78 -9.81
CA VAL A 251 -14.18 -12.14 -9.49
C VAL A 251 -14.20 -13.01 -10.74
N SER A 252 -13.69 -14.24 -10.62
CA SER A 252 -13.79 -15.26 -11.67
C SER A 252 -14.81 -16.30 -11.23
N LEU A 253 -15.86 -16.47 -12.03
CA LEU A 253 -17.02 -17.30 -11.70
C LEU A 253 -17.18 -18.42 -12.74
N GLU A 254 -17.60 -19.59 -12.29
CA GLU A 254 -17.95 -20.76 -13.11
C GLU A 254 -19.17 -21.45 -12.48
N GLY A 255 -20.04 -22.07 -13.29
CA GLY A 255 -21.21 -22.80 -12.80
C GLY A 255 -22.38 -21.91 -12.35
N ASP A 256 -23.13 -22.35 -11.34
CA ASP A 256 -24.27 -21.60 -10.82
C ASP A 256 -23.79 -20.35 -10.07
N VAL A 257 -24.26 -19.17 -10.52
CA VAL A 257 -23.86 -17.86 -10.00
C VAL A 257 -25.06 -17.15 -9.38
N THR A 258 -24.86 -16.51 -8.23
CA THR A 258 -25.88 -15.70 -7.56
C THR A 258 -25.75 -14.22 -7.91
N GLU A 259 -26.80 -13.44 -7.63
CA GLU A 259 -26.74 -11.98 -7.85
C GLU A 259 -25.69 -11.30 -6.96
N ASP A 260 -25.49 -11.81 -5.74
CA ASP A 260 -24.52 -11.26 -4.79
C ASP A 260 -23.08 -11.45 -5.27
N ASP A 261 -22.80 -12.52 -6.02
CA ASP A 261 -21.48 -12.74 -6.63
C ASP A 261 -21.15 -11.68 -7.70
N ILE A 262 -22.18 -11.13 -8.34
CA ILE A 262 -22.05 -10.22 -9.49
C ILE A 262 -22.15 -8.75 -9.06
N ARG A 263 -23.10 -8.43 -8.17
CA ARG A 263 -23.52 -7.06 -7.92
C ARG A 263 -22.36 -6.21 -7.40
N GLY A 264 -22.01 -5.17 -8.17
CA GLY A 264 -20.97 -4.21 -7.79
C GLY A 264 -19.54 -4.67 -8.08
N ASN A 265 -19.34 -5.86 -8.64
CA ASN A 265 -18.02 -6.41 -8.96
C ASN A 265 -17.71 -6.43 -10.46
N TYR A 266 -16.44 -6.58 -10.80
CA TYR A 266 -15.98 -6.90 -12.15
C TYR A 266 -15.95 -8.42 -12.32
N VAL A 267 -16.83 -8.94 -13.18
CA VAL A 267 -17.05 -10.38 -13.33
C VAL A 267 -16.45 -10.91 -14.62
N ARG A 268 -15.69 -12.00 -14.52
CA ARG A 268 -15.33 -12.86 -15.65
C ARG A 268 -16.01 -14.21 -15.43
N TYR A 269 -16.87 -14.61 -16.35
CA TYR A 269 -17.61 -15.87 -16.26
C TYR A 269 -17.14 -16.86 -17.33
N ARG A 270 -16.93 -18.13 -16.94
CA ARG A 270 -16.66 -19.23 -17.88
C ARG A 270 -17.93 -20.04 -18.10
N ALA A 271 -18.45 -19.98 -19.33
CA ALA A 271 -19.52 -20.88 -19.77
C ALA A 271 -18.92 -22.10 -20.48
N VAL A 272 -19.46 -23.29 -20.18
CA VAL A 272 -19.23 -24.50 -20.97
C VAL A 272 -20.51 -24.77 -21.74
N ILE A 273 -20.42 -24.86 -23.07
CA ILE A 273 -21.52 -25.27 -23.94
C ILE A 273 -21.25 -26.72 -24.31
N GLU A 274 -22.20 -27.61 -23.98
CA GLU A 274 -22.18 -29.02 -24.39
C GLU A 274 -22.63 -29.19 -25.85
#